data_AF-A0A7X1HRS3-F1
#
_entry.id   AF-A0A7X1HRS3-F1
#
_cell.length_a   1.000
_cell.length_b   1.000
_cell.length_c   1.000
_cell.angle_alpha   90.00
_cell.angle_beta   90.00
_cell.angle_gamma   90.00
#
_symmetry.space_group_name_H-M   'P 1'
#
loop_
_entity.id
_entity.type
_entity.pdbx_description
1 polymer ?
#
loop_
_entity_poly.entity_id
_entity_poly.type
_entity_poly.pdbx_seq_one_letter_code
_entity_poly.pdbx_strand_id
1 'polypeptide(L)'
;MKGGLKIPIFILFIALSITSLGGVVDYYEKEISRLEKQCEEKMSKDYSTTGMVLATQEYYEELDKVLNKVYKELMTTLDDEGKVDLRDSQREWIKFRDKEIAFAVNLYSKKDGSIWRLSTPSVMTNLMENRIRELASYIGDQRDELF
;
A
#
# COMPACT_ATOMS: atom_id res chain seq x y z
N MET A 1 24.93 -16.67 -46.45
CA MET A 1 25.03 -16.26 -45.03
C MET A 1 23.84 -15.38 -44.70
N LYS A 2 22.83 -15.93 -44.02
CA LYS A 2 21.65 -15.17 -43.58
C LYS A 2 21.96 -14.60 -42.20
N GLY A 3 22.08 -13.28 -42.09
CA GLY A 3 22.21 -12.58 -40.81
C GLY A 3 20.86 -12.59 -40.10
N GLY A 4 20.72 -13.44 -39.08
CA GLY A 4 19.56 -13.46 -38.22
C GLY A 4 19.55 -12.23 -37.31
N LEU A 5 18.46 -11.46 -37.37
CA LEU A 5 18.13 -10.40 -36.42
C LEU A 5 17.98 -11.03 -35.04
N LYS A 6 18.99 -10.88 -34.17
CA LYS A 6 18.92 -11.30 -32.77
C LYS A 6 18.15 -10.23 -31.99
N ILE A 7 16.82 -10.34 -31.98
CA ILE A 7 15.98 -9.54 -31.10
C ILE A 7 16.25 -10.01 -29.66
N PRO A 8 16.74 -9.14 -28.74
CA PRO A 8 16.98 -9.55 -27.37
C PRO A 8 15.66 -9.90 -26.69
N ILE A 9 15.69 -10.97 -25.90
CA ILE A 9 14.58 -11.62 -25.17
C ILE A 9 14.11 -10.74 -23.97
N PHE A 10 14.06 -9.42 -24.14
CA PHE A 10 13.67 -8.48 -23.08
C PHE A 10 12.22 -7.98 -23.20
N ILE A 11 11.51 -8.34 -24.28
CA ILE A 11 10.09 -7.95 -24.51
C ILE A 11 9.22 -9.20 -24.61
N LEU A 12 9.38 -10.15 -23.70
CA LEU A 12 8.55 -11.35 -23.67
C LEU A 12 8.20 -11.77 -22.24
N PHE A 13 7.58 -10.87 -21.47
CA PHE A 13 6.69 -11.21 -20.33
C PHE A 13 5.90 -9.96 -19.86
N ILE A 14 5.17 -9.29 -20.76
CA ILE A 14 4.01 -8.48 -20.33
C ILE A 14 2.76 -9.21 -20.80
N ALA A 15 2.53 -10.38 -20.19
CA ALA A 15 1.20 -10.97 -20.15
C ALA A 15 0.63 -10.65 -18.78
N LEU A 16 0.00 -9.49 -18.64
CA LEU A 16 -1.08 -9.20 -17.70
C LEU A 16 -1.73 -7.89 -18.16
N SER A 17 -2.80 -8.06 -18.94
CA SER A 17 -3.97 -7.20 -19.04
C SER A 17 -3.72 -5.68 -19.02
N ILE A 18 -3.89 -5.05 -20.18
CA ILE A 18 -4.06 -3.59 -20.34
C ILE A 18 -5.16 -3.15 -19.36
N THR A 19 -4.74 -2.73 -18.17
CA THR A 19 -5.57 -2.05 -17.19
C THR A 19 -5.05 -0.63 -17.27
N SER A 20 -5.87 0.25 -17.83
CA SER A 20 -5.60 1.69 -17.85
C SER A 20 -5.25 2.19 -16.45
N LEU A 21 -4.67 3.39 -16.32
CA LEU A 21 -4.45 4.06 -15.04
C LEU A 21 -5.59 3.84 -14.01
N GLY A 22 -6.84 3.98 -14.46
CA GLY A 22 -8.03 3.74 -13.63
C GLY A 22 -8.15 2.30 -13.11
N GLY A 23 -7.72 1.29 -13.85
CA GLY A 23 -7.82 -0.13 -13.49
C GLY A 23 -6.85 -0.58 -12.40
N VAL A 24 -5.64 -0.02 -12.34
CA VAL A 24 -4.67 -0.36 -11.27
C VAL A 24 -5.08 0.27 -9.94
N VAL A 25 -5.43 1.56 -9.97
CA VAL A 25 -5.88 2.27 -8.78
C VAL A 25 -7.18 1.66 -8.26
N ASP A 26 -8.16 1.38 -9.12
CA ASP A 26 -9.42 0.72 -8.76
C ASP A 26 -9.20 -0.70 -8.18
N TYR A 27 -8.20 -1.44 -8.69
CA TYR A 27 -7.85 -2.75 -8.14
C TYR A 27 -7.41 -2.67 -6.68
N TYR A 28 -6.44 -1.80 -6.37
CA TYR A 28 -5.94 -1.63 -5.01
C TYR A 28 -6.97 -0.97 -4.10
N GLU A 29 -7.79 -0.05 -4.61
CA GLU A 29 -8.91 0.53 -3.85
C GLU A 29 -9.91 -0.54 -3.43
N LYS A 30 -10.31 -1.44 -4.33
CA LYS A 30 -11.19 -2.57 -4.02
C LYS A 30 -10.56 -3.52 -3.00
N GLU A 31 -9.26 -3.73 -3.05
CA GLU A 31 -8.55 -4.56 -2.07
C GLU A 31 -8.56 -3.92 -0.68
N ILE A 32 -8.31 -2.60 -0.58
CA ILE A 32 -8.43 -1.80 0.65
C ILE A 32 -9.87 -1.87 1.18
N SER A 33 -10.88 -1.52 0.37
CA SER A 33 -12.29 -1.52 0.81
C SER A 33 -12.77 -2.90 1.28
N ARG A 34 -12.27 -3.98 0.66
CA ARG A 34 -12.56 -5.35 1.11
C ARG A 34 -12.01 -5.62 2.51
N LEU A 35 -10.78 -5.20 2.78
CA LEU A 35 -10.14 -5.38 4.08
C LEU A 35 -10.77 -4.48 5.15
N GLU A 36 -11.12 -3.24 4.81
CA GLU A 36 -11.87 -2.32 5.67
C GLU A 36 -13.20 -2.94 6.10
N LYS A 37 -13.99 -3.45 5.14
CA LYS A 37 -15.24 -4.17 5.44
C LYS A 37 -15.03 -5.37 6.36
N GLN A 38 -13.94 -6.12 6.18
CA GLN A 38 -13.61 -7.24 7.08
C GLN A 38 -13.28 -6.76 8.50
N CYS A 39 -12.62 -5.61 8.64
CA CYS A 39 -12.40 -4.95 9.93
C CYS A 39 -13.72 -4.55 10.58
N GLU A 40 -14.61 -3.87 9.84
CA GLU A 40 -15.95 -3.46 10.32
C GLU A 40 -16.77 -4.67 10.78
N GLU A 41 -16.79 -5.75 10.00
CA GLU A 41 -17.49 -6.98 10.36
C GLU A 41 -16.93 -7.59 11.66
N LYS A 42 -15.61 -7.54 11.90
CA LYS A 42 -15.00 -7.99 13.16
C LYS A 42 -15.36 -7.06 14.33
N MET A 43 -15.28 -5.75 14.13
CA MET A 43 -15.70 -4.75 15.13
C MET A 43 -17.18 -4.91 15.50
N SER A 44 -18.03 -5.31 14.55
CA SER A 44 -19.46 -5.56 14.80
C SER A 44 -19.74 -6.82 15.63
N LYS A 45 -18.76 -7.71 15.77
CA LYS A 45 -18.86 -8.92 16.60
C LYS A 45 -18.34 -8.68 18.02
N ASP A 46 -17.43 -7.74 18.20
CA ASP A 46 -16.93 -7.30 19.49
C ASP A 46 -16.80 -5.76 19.53
N TYR A 47 -17.86 -5.11 20.03
CA TYR A 47 -17.93 -3.66 20.15
C TYR A 47 -17.13 -3.09 21.33
N SER A 48 -16.41 -3.93 22.09
CA SER A 48 -15.53 -3.43 23.13
C SER A 48 -14.38 -2.62 22.52
N THR A 49 -13.83 -1.66 23.25
CA THR A 49 -12.67 -0.90 22.78
C THR A 49 -11.49 -1.83 22.46
N THR A 50 -11.32 -2.91 23.21
CA THR A 50 -10.25 -3.89 22.96
C THR A 50 -10.50 -4.64 21.66
N GLY A 51 -11.71 -5.14 21.43
CA GLY A 51 -12.08 -5.83 20.19
C GLY A 51 -11.89 -4.94 18.96
N MET A 52 -12.29 -3.68 19.07
CA MET A 52 -12.06 -2.68 18.02
C MET A 52 -10.57 -2.45 17.73
N VAL A 53 -9.74 -2.26 18.77
CA VAL A 53 -8.29 -2.10 18.61
C VAL A 53 -7.66 -3.32 17.94
N LEU A 54 -8.04 -4.53 18.35
CA LEU A 54 -7.53 -5.78 17.75
C LEU A 54 -7.95 -5.92 16.28
N ALA A 55 -9.20 -5.63 15.95
CA ALA A 55 -9.68 -5.66 14.57
C ALA A 55 -8.90 -4.67 13.68
N THR A 56 -8.65 -3.44 14.17
CA THR A 56 -7.87 -2.44 13.42
C THR A 56 -6.39 -2.84 13.32
N GLN A 57 -5.82 -3.49 14.33
CA GLN A 57 -4.45 -4.00 14.27
C GLN A 57 -4.31 -5.11 13.20
N GLU A 58 -5.26 -6.04 13.14
CA GLU A 58 -5.28 -7.07 12.09
C GLU A 58 -5.46 -6.44 10.70
N TYR A 59 -6.29 -5.40 10.58
CA TYR A 59 -6.44 -4.65 9.33
C TYR A 59 -5.12 -4.01 8.89
N TYR A 60 -4.39 -3.38 9.82
CA TYR A 60 -3.06 -2.81 9.55
C TYR A 60 -2.07 -3.87 9.03
N GLU A 61 -2.07 -5.07 9.60
CA GLU A 61 -1.20 -6.17 9.15
C GLU A 61 -1.55 -6.66 7.74
N GLU A 62 -2.83 -6.69 7.38
CA GLU A 62 -3.25 -7.01 6.01
C GLU A 62 -2.88 -5.89 5.03
N LEU A 63 -3.01 -4.61 5.43
CA LEU A 63 -2.55 -3.47 4.62
C LEU A 63 -1.04 -3.52 4.37
N ASP A 64 -0.22 -3.98 5.32
CA ASP A 64 1.22 -4.15 5.09
C ASP A 64 1.52 -5.17 3.97
N LYS A 65 0.72 -6.24 3.87
CA LYS A 65 0.83 -7.21 2.77
C LYS A 65 0.47 -6.57 1.43
N VAL A 66 -0.61 -5.80 1.39
CA VAL A 66 -1.03 -5.06 0.18
C VAL A 66 0.03 -4.03 -0.22
N LEU A 67 0.59 -3.30 0.74
CA LEU A 67 1.65 -2.34 0.51
C LEU A 67 2.90 -2.99 -0.10
N ASN A 68 3.34 -4.13 0.45
CA ASN A 68 4.46 -4.87 -0.08
C ASN A 68 4.19 -5.43 -1.49
N LYS A 69 2.94 -5.75 -1.81
CA LYS A 69 2.52 -6.21 -3.13
C LYS A 69 2.59 -5.09 -4.16
N VAL A 70 1.97 -3.93 -3.91
CA VAL A 70 2.02 -2.79 -4.84
C VAL A 70 3.44 -2.25 -5.01
N TYR A 71 4.25 -2.25 -3.94
CA TYR A 71 5.67 -1.90 -4.02
C TYR A 71 6.43 -2.83 -4.98
N LYS A 72 6.24 -4.14 -4.86
CA LYS A 72 6.89 -5.12 -5.75
C LYS A 72 6.41 -4.97 -7.19
N GLU A 73 5.13 -4.71 -7.40
CA GLU A 73 4.58 -4.47 -8.75
C GLU A 73 5.22 -3.24 -9.38
N LEU A 74 5.27 -2.10 -8.68
CA LEU A 74 5.93 -0.89 -9.17
C LEU A 74 7.43 -1.12 -9.45
N MET A 75 8.13 -1.88 -8.60
CA MET A 75 9.54 -2.23 -8.85
C MET A 75 9.74 -2.98 -10.18
N THR A 76 8.72 -3.69 -10.71
CA THR A 76 8.84 -4.38 -12.01
C THR A 76 8.69 -3.45 -13.21
N THR A 77 8.10 -2.27 -13.04
CA THR A 77 7.88 -1.30 -14.13
C THR A 77 9.05 -0.34 -14.31
N LEU A 78 9.95 -0.26 -13.33
CA LEU A 78 11.05 0.71 -13.29
C LEU A 78 12.36 0.13 -13.83
N ASP A 79 13.20 1.01 -14.39
CA ASP A 79 14.59 0.73 -14.71
C ASP A 79 15.45 0.64 -13.43
N ASP A 80 16.76 0.45 -13.59
CA ASP A 80 17.65 0.24 -12.44
C ASP A 80 17.82 1.49 -11.57
N GLU A 81 17.78 2.68 -12.17
CA GLU A 81 17.84 3.95 -11.43
C GLU A 81 16.54 4.19 -10.66
N GLY A 82 15.38 4.05 -11.32
CA GLY A 82 14.06 4.18 -10.67
C GLY A 82 13.84 3.17 -9.55
N LYS A 83 14.35 1.94 -9.66
CA LYS A 83 14.32 0.95 -8.57
C LYS A 83 15.11 1.39 -7.34
N VAL A 84 16.26 2.04 -7.55
CA VAL A 84 17.07 2.60 -6.45
C VAL A 84 16.30 3.72 -5.77
N ASP A 85 15.76 4.65 -6.53
CA ASP A 85 15.00 5.79 -6.02
C ASP A 85 13.73 5.36 -5.27
N LEU A 86 12.96 4.42 -5.83
CA LEU A 86 11.77 3.88 -5.16
C LEU A 86 12.13 3.17 -3.85
N ARG A 87 13.20 2.37 -3.83
CA ARG A 87 13.65 1.70 -2.60
C ARG A 87 14.04 2.70 -1.52
N ASP A 88 14.76 3.75 -1.89
CA ASP A 88 15.26 4.73 -0.93
C ASP A 88 14.11 5.65 -0.45
N SER A 89 13.20 6.05 -1.34
CA SER A 89 11.93 6.71 -1.01
C SER A 89 11.10 5.87 -0.03
N GLN A 90 10.93 4.56 -0.28
CA GLN A 90 10.17 3.68 0.60
C GLN A 90 10.82 3.52 1.98
N ARG A 91 12.15 3.51 2.07
CA ARG A 91 12.88 3.47 3.36
C ARG A 91 12.69 4.75 4.16
N GLU A 92 12.73 5.91 3.53
CA GLU A 92 12.45 7.18 4.21
C GLU A 92 10.98 7.29 4.63
N TRP A 93 10.06 6.79 3.80
CA TRP A 93 8.65 6.70 4.17
C TRP A 93 8.43 5.82 5.40
N ILE A 94 9.11 4.69 5.54
CA ILE A 94 9.05 3.85 6.76
C ILE A 94 9.49 4.65 7.99
N LYS A 95 10.59 5.40 7.90
CA LYS A 95 11.07 6.25 9.02
C LYS A 95 10.06 7.34 9.36
N PHE A 96 9.44 7.96 8.35
CA PHE A 96 8.37 8.93 8.55
C PHE A 96 7.17 8.28 9.26
N ARG A 97 6.65 7.16 8.74
CA ARG A 97 5.54 6.41 9.30
C ARG A 97 5.78 6.08 10.77
N ASP A 98 6.96 5.55 11.10
CA ASP A 98 7.28 5.15 12.47
C ASP A 98 7.33 6.36 13.42
N LYS A 99 7.85 7.51 12.96
CA LYS A 99 7.84 8.77 13.71
C LYS A 99 6.43 9.34 13.89
N GLU A 100 5.60 9.28 12.86
CA GLU A 100 4.22 9.77 12.89
C GLU A 100 3.37 8.92 13.86
N ILE A 101 3.54 7.60 13.82
CA ILE A 101 2.90 6.69 14.79
C ILE A 101 3.38 6.99 16.21
N ALA A 102 4.67 7.17 16.43
CA ALA A 102 5.21 7.51 17.76
C ALA A 102 4.67 8.85 18.27
N PHE A 103 4.53 9.85 17.39
CA PHE A 103 3.88 11.11 17.71
C PHE A 103 2.42 10.92 18.11
N ALA A 104 1.64 10.16 17.33
CA ALA A 104 0.24 9.85 17.62
C ALA A 104 0.08 9.14 18.98
N VAL A 105 0.92 8.13 19.27
CA VAL A 105 0.94 7.45 20.58
C VAL A 105 1.17 8.45 21.72
N ASN A 106 2.16 9.33 21.60
CA ASN A 106 2.45 10.34 22.62
C ASN A 106 1.34 11.39 22.76
N LEU A 107 0.66 11.73 21.67
CA LEU A 107 -0.45 12.69 21.66
C LEU A 107 -1.69 12.11 22.36
N TYR A 108 -2.07 10.88 22.01
CA TYR A 108 -3.33 10.28 22.46
C TYR A 108 -3.21 9.56 23.82
N SER A 109 -2.03 9.09 24.23
CA SER A 109 -1.81 8.52 25.58
C SER A 109 -2.05 9.53 26.72
N LYS A 110 -2.03 10.83 26.41
CA LYS A 110 -2.29 11.93 27.36
C LYS A 110 -3.77 12.30 27.46
N LYS A 111 -4.66 11.62 26.73
CA LYS A 111 -6.09 11.93 26.68
C LYS A 111 -6.87 10.96 27.56
N ASP A 112 -7.85 11.50 28.28
CA ASP A 112 -8.78 10.69 29.09
C ASP A 112 -9.91 10.11 28.24
N GLY A 113 -10.31 8.87 28.57
CA GLY A 113 -11.40 8.16 27.92
C GLY A 113 -10.91 7.07 26.96
N SER A 114 -11.61 5.94 26.97
CA SER A 114 -11.25 4.76 26.19
C SER A 114 -11.29 4.99 24.68
N ILE A 115 -12.07 5.96 24.19
CA ILE A 115 -12.23 6.24 22.76
C ILE A 115 -10.91 6.64 22.08
N TRP A 116 -10.01 7.33 22.79
CA TRP A 116 -8.71 7.74 22.26
C TRP A 116 -7.78 6.56 21.95
N ARG A 117 -8.08 5.36 22.46
CA ARG A 117 -7.33 4.14 22.11
C ARG A 117 -7.53 3.73 20.65
N LEU A 118 -8.57 4.22 19.98
CA LEU A 118 -8.79 3.98 18.55
C LEU A 118 -8.02 4.96 17.65
N SER A 119 -7.58 6.10 18.18
CA SER A 119 -6.95 7.15 17.37
C SER A 119 -5.61 6.72 16.77
N THR A 120 -4.74 6.05 17.53
CA THR A 120 -3.46 5.56 16.99
C THR A 120 -3.66 4.48 15.93
N PRO A 121 -4.47 3.42 16.15
CA PRO A 121 -4.77 2.45 15.11
C PRO A 121 -5.32 3.08 13.82
N SER A 122 -6.22 4.07 13.90
CA SER A 122 -6.72 4.79 12.72
C SER A 122 -5.62 5.58 11.98
N VAL A 123 -4.70 6.23 12.71
CA VAL A 123 -3.53 6.89 12.08
C VAL A 123 -2.68 5.86 11.34
N MET A 124 -2.44 4.70 11.96
CA MET A 124 -1.65 3.63 11.37
C MET A 124 -2.25 3.15 10.04
N THR A 125 -3.55 2.83 10.00
CA THR A 125 -4.20 2.34 8.78
C THR A 125 -4.24 3.40 7.68
N ASN A 126 -4.56 4.65 8.02
CA ASN A 126 -4.58 5.76 7.04
C ASN A 126 -3.24 5.98 6.36
N LEU A 127 -2.13 5.91 7.10
CA LEU A 127 -0.78 6.02 6.52
C LEU A 127 -0.52 4.91 5.51
N MET A 128 -0.93 3.67 5.82
CA MET A 128 -0.72 2.52 4.94
C MET A 128 -1.57 2.63 3.67
N GLU A 129 -2.86 2.95 3.80
CA GLU A 129 -3.76 3.08 2.65
C GLU A 129 -3.31 4.19 1.69
N ASN A 130 -2.94 5.36 2.22
CA ASN A 130 -2.44 6.46 1.40
C ASN A 130 -1.20 6.06 0.62
N ARG A 131 -0.26 5.34 1.26
CA ARG A 131 0.94 4.88 0.56
C ARG A 131 0.63 3.83 -0.50
N ILE A 132 -0.34 2.94 -0.25
CA ILE A 132 -0.79 1.98 -1.28
C ILE A 132 -1.34 2.73 -2.49
N ARG A 133 -2.20 3.73 -2.26
CA ARG A 133 -2.79 4.57 -3.33
C ARG A 133 -1.73 5.32 -4.11
N GLU A 134 -0.77 5.96 -3.42
CA GLU A 134 0.38 6.64 -4.06
C GLU A 134 1.16 5.71 -5.00
N LEU A 135 1.55 4.53 -4.50
CA LEU A 135 2.33 3.57 -5.29
C LEU A 135 1.51 3.01 -6.46
N ALA A 136 0.20 2.78 -6.27
CA ALA A 136 -0.68 2.34 -7.34
C ALA A 136 -0.85 3.40 -8.43
N SER A 137 -0.92 4.69 -8.06
CA SER A 137 -0.95 5.79 -9.03
C SER A 137 0.32 5.83 -9.88
N TYR A 138 1.50 5.68 -9.29
CA TYR A 138 2.75 5.64 -10.05
C TYR A 138 2.80 4.49 -11.06
N ILE A 139 2.24 3.33 -10.72
CA ILE A 139 2.13 2.21 -11.68
C ILE A 139 1.26 2.60 -12.87
N GLY A 140 0.14 3.28 -12.62
CA GLY A 140 -0.73 3.75 -13.69
C GLY A 140 -0.05 4.78 -14.58
N ASP A 141 0.64 5.77 -13.99
CA ASP A 141 1.38 6.80 -14.73
C ASP A 141 2.46 6.18 -15.63
N GLN A 142 3.24 5.22 -15.12
CA GLN A 142 4.27 4.51 -15.89
C GLN A 142 3.70 3.67 -17.04
N ARG A 143 2.45 3.20 -16.93
CA ARG A 143 1.79 2.42 -17.99
C ARG A 143 1.22 3.31 -19.10
N ASP A 144 0.78 4.52 -18.76
CA ASP A 144 0.24 5.47 -19.73
C ASP A 144 1.34 6.07 -20.63
N GLU A 145 2.60 6.15 -20.17
CA GLU A 145 3.76 6.61 -20.96
C GLU A 145 4.24 5.61 -22.04
N LEU A 146 3.79 4.35 -21.98
CA LEU A 146 4.18 3.29 -22.91
C LEU A 146 3.25 3.16 -24.14
N PHE A 147 2.24 4.04 -24.26
CA PHE A 147 1.27 4.09 -25.36
C PHE A 147 1.24 5.48 -26.02
#